data_AF-A0A7Y0TR39-F1
#
_entry.id   AF-A0A7Y0TR39-F1
#
_cell.length_a   1.000
_cell.length_b   1.000
_cell.length_c   1.000
_cell.angle_alpha   90.00
_cell.angle_beta   90.00
_cell.angle_gamma   90.00
#
_symmetry.space_group_name_H-M   'P 1'
#
loop_
_entity.id
_entity.type
_entity.pdbx_description
1 polymer ?
#
loop_
_entity_poly.entity_id
_entity_poly.type
_entity_poly.pdbx_seq_one_letter_code
_entity_poly.pdbx_strand_id
1 'polypeptide(L)'
;MKIAAVIRPKNTSVTFKLNSAGTEATQTIIAEGSPHIIKVDAARGFGGKDEYPSPISYVLSSLISCSQVTAQLVANDLGITLHSFEFDIKANLDNLTSKP
;
A
#
# COMPACT_ATOMS: atom_id res chain seq x y z
N MET A 1 -27.55 28.63 12.33
CA MET A 1 -26.47 27.65 12.22
C MET A 1 -27.10 26.29 11.94
N LYS A 2 -27.23 25.90 10.66
CA LYS A 2 -27.83 24.62 10.27
C LYS A 2 -26.68 23.67 9.92
N ILE A 3 -26.53 22.62 10.72
CA ILE A 3 -25.61 21.52 10.47
C ILE A 3 -26.22 20.77 9.27
N ALA A 4 -25.71 21.02 8.06
CA ALA A 4 -26.09 20.22 6.91
C ALA A 4 -25.56 18.80 7.17
N ALA A 5 -26.47 17.83 7.24
CA ALA A 5 -26.10 16.43 7.26
C ALA A 5 -25.17 16.17 6.07
N VAL A 6 -23.97 15.66 6.35
CA VAL A 6 -23.05 15.17 5.32
C VAL A 6 -23.75 14.00 4.66
N ILE A 7 -24.42 14.25 3.53
CA ILE A 7 -24.99 13.21 2.68
C ILE A 7 -23.81 12.39 2.16
N ARG A 8 -23.61 11.21 2.75
CA ARG A 8 -22.63 10.23 2.26
C ARG A 8 -23.15 9.73 0.91
N PRO A 9 -22.41 9.88 -0.20
CA PRO A 9 -22.85 9.42 -1.49
C PRO A 9 -23.07 7.90 -1.51
N LYS A 10 -23.99 7.48 -2.38
CA LYS A 10 -24.41 6.10 -2.61
C LYS A 10 -23.21 5.22 -2.97
N ASN A 11 -23.03 4.14 -2.23
CA ASN A 11 -21.87 3.23 -2.27
C ASN A 11 -21.62 2.68 -3.69
N THR A 12 -20.69 3.28 -4.44
CA THR A 12 -20.15 2.67 -5.67
C THR A 12 -18.98 1.79 -5.25
N SER A 13 -19.26 0.50 -5.01
CA SER A 13 -18.20 -0.46 -4.70
C SER A 13 -17.42 -0.80 -5.96
N VAL A 14 -16.11 -0.63 -5.91
CA VAL A 14 -15.19 -1.15 -6.93
C VAL A 14 -14.58 -2.43 -6.38
N THR A 15 -14.67 -3.53 -7.14
CA THR A 15 -14.08 -4.81 -6.76
C THR A 15 -12.68 -4.92 -7.34
N PHE A 16 -11.70 -5.15 -6.47
CA PHE A 16 -10.33 -5.49 -6.87
C PHE A 16 -10.11 -6.97 -6.62
N LYS A 17 -9.75 -7.71 -7.68
CA LYS A 17 -9.44 -9.14 -7.58
C LYS A 17 -8.00 -9.38 -7.98
N LEU A 18 -7.28 -10.15 -7.18
CA LEU A 18 -5.90 -10.50 -7.41
C LEU A 18 -5.77 -12.01 -7.37
N ASN A 19 -4.97 -12.56 -8.29
CA ASN A 19 -4.55 -13.95 -8.28
C ASN A 19 -3.03 -14.00 -8.13
N SER A 20 -2.50 -15.07 -7.55
CA SER A 20 -1.06 -15.20 -7.35
C SER A 20 -0.57 -16.63 -7.50
N ALA A 21 0.71 -16.76 -7.82
CA ALA A 21 1.46 -18.01 -7.82
C ALA A 21 2.87 -17.74 -7.29
N GLY A 22 3.49 -18.71 -6.63
CA GLY A 22 4.81 -18.54 -6.06
C GLY A 22 5.49 -19.85 -5.70
N THR A 23 6.80 -19.78 -5.51
CA THR A 23 7.66 -20.90 -5.08
C THR A 23 8.69 -20.35 -4.11
N GLU A 24 8.95 -21.08 -3.03
CA GLU A 24 9.85 -20.64 -1.95
C GLU A 24 9.39 -19.28 -1.37
N ALA A 25 10.29 -18.29 -1.32
CA ALA A 25 10.05 -16.95 -0.82
C ALA A 25 9.51 -15.97 -1.89
N THR A 26 9.42 -16.41 -3.16
CA THR A 26 9.11 -15.53 -4.29
C THR A 26 7.70 -15.75 -4.82
N GLN A 27 7.00 -14.66 -5.13
CA GLN A 27 5.61 -14.65 -5.55
C GLN A 27 5.42 -13.72 -6.76
N THR A 28 4.48 -14.10 -7.62
CA THR A 28 3.98 -13.29 -8.73
C THR A 28 2.49 -13.09 -8.53
N ILE A 29 2.06 -11.84 -8.43
CA ILE A 29 0.67 -11.45 -8.20
C ILE A 29 0.19 -10.66 -9.42
N ILE A 30 -1.01 -10.99 -9.90
CA ILE A 30 -1.66 -10.36 -11.05
C ILE A 30 -2.98 -9.77 -10.56
N ALA A 31 -3.18 -8.48 -10.78
CA ALA A 31 -4.47 -7.84 -10.56
C ALA A 31 -5.35 -8.03 -11.80
N GLU A 32 -6.55 -8.61 -11.62
CA GLU A 32 -7.49 -8.81 -12.71
C GLU A 32 -7.90 -7.47 -13.33
N GLY A 33 -7.92 -7.40 -14.66
CA GLY A 33 -8.21 -6.17 -15.39
C GLY A 33 -7.05 -5.16 -15.43
N SER A 34 -5.86 -5.52 -14.94
CA SER A 34 -4.65 -4.70 -15.01
C SER A 34 -3.53 -5.43 -15.77
N PRO A 35 -2.71 -4.72 -16.58
CA PRO A 35 -1.52 -5.30 -17.21
C PRO A 35 -0.34 -5.42 -16.24
N HIS A 36 -0.45 -4.89 -15.01
CA HIS A 36 0.65 -4.84 -14.07
C HIS A 36 0.84 -6.17 -13.32
N ILE A 37 2.09 -6.60 -13.23
CA ILE A 37 2.52 -7.78 -12.48
C ILE A 37 3.31 -7.30 -11.27
N ILE A 38 2.91 -7.76 -10.09
CA ILE A 38 3.59 -7.46 -8.83
C ILE A 38 4.46 -8.67 -8.49
N LYS A 39 5.77 -8.46 -8.43
CA LYS A 39 6.74 -9.48 -8.02
C LYS A 39 7.15 -9.21 -6.58
N VAL A 40 7.12 -10.23 -5.74
CA VAL A 40 7.39 -10.12 -4.31
C VAL A 40 8.40 -11.17 -3.91
N ASP A 41 9.34 -10.84 -3.05
CA ASP A 41 10.27 -11.80 -2.43
C ASP A 41 10.34 -11.55 -0.93
N ALA A 42 10.67 -12.53 -0.10
CA ALA A 42 10.93 -12.22 1.31
C ALA A 42 12.20 -11.37 1.46
N ALA A 43 12.33 -10.63 2.57
CA ALA A 43 13.62 -10.01 2.90
C ALA A 43 14.65 -11.11 3.24
N ARG A 44 15.96 -10.84 3.04
CA ARG A 44 17.02 -11.84 3.32
C ARG A 44 16.95 -12.42 4.74
N GLY A 45 16.69 -11.56 5.74
CA GLY A 45 16.53 -11.97 7.14
C GLY A 45 15.29 -12.83 7.43
N PHE A 46 14.43 -13.03 6.44
CA PHE A 46 13.21 -13.83 6.47
C PHE A 46 13.22 -14.93 5.39
N GLY A 47 14.40 -15.29 4.88
CA GLY A 47 14.58 -16.42 3.95
C GLY A 47 14.41 -16.11 2.47
N GLY A 48 14.33 -14.83 2.09
CA GLY A 48 14.30 -14.43 0.68
C GLY A 48 15.68 -14.18 0.09
N LYS A 49 15.70 -13.95 -1.23
CA LYS A 49 16.92 -13.76 -2.04
C LYS A 49 17.17 -12.29 -2.37
N ASP A 50 16.24 -11.40 -2.01
CA ASP A 50 16.27 -9.97 -2.32
C ASP A 50 16.20 -9.71 -3.84
N GLU A 51 15.50 -10.59 -4.57
CA GLU A 51 15.29 -10.47 -6.02
C GLU A 51 14.16 -9.48 -6.36
N TYR A 52 13.20 -9.32 -5.45
CA TYR A 52 12.05 -8.43 -5.58
C TYR A 52 11.73 -7.75 -4.24
N PRO A 53 10.96 -6.65 -4.24
CA PRO A 53 10.61 -5.97 -3.01
C PRO A 53 9.86 -6.88 -2.02
N SER A 54 10.10 -6.64 -0.74
CA SER A 54 9.50 -7.44 0.32
C SER A 54 8.02 -7.14 0.57
N PRO A 55 7.24 -8.10 1.10
CA PRO A 55 5.85 -7.84 1.47
C PRO A 55 5.70 -6.60 2.35
N ILE A 56 6.63 -6.41 3.31
CA ILE A 56 6.63 -5.23 4.17
C ILE A 56 6.87 -3.94 3.37
N SER A 57 7.74 -3.96 2.36
CA SER A 57 7.96 -2.80 1.48
C SER A 57 6.70 -2.43 0.70
N TYR A 58 5.93 -3.43 0.22
CA TYR A 58 4.66 -3.19 -0.46
C TYR A 58 3.57 -2.64 0.48
N VAL A 59 3.50 -3.14 1.71
CA VAL A 59 2.54 -2.65 2.71
C VAL A 59 2.83 -1.19 3.06
N LEU A 60 4.09 -0.84 3.33
CA LEU A 60 4.49 0.53 3.65
C LEU A 60 4.29 1.46 2.45
N SER A 61 4.61 0.99 1.23
CA SER A 61 4.36 1.76 0.00
C SER A 61 2.87 2.03 -0.21
N SER A 62 2.01 1.04 0.03
CA SER A 62 0.56 1.20 -0.06
C SER A 62 0.05 2.21 0.98
N LEU A 63 0.57 2.15 2.21
CA LEU A 63 0.24 3.12 3.26
C LEU A 63 0.63 4.55 2.85
N ILE A 64 1.88 4.75 2.41
CA ILE A 64 2.36 6.06 1.93
C ILE A 64 1.48 6.55 0.79
N SER A 65 1.24 5.73 -0.23
CA SER A 65 0.42 6.09 -1.39
C SER A 65 -0.99 6.49 -0.98
N CYS A 66 -1.65 5.73 -0.10
CA CYS A 66 -2.97 6.06 0.41
C CYS A 66 -2.97 7.40 1.16
N SER A 67 -1.96 7.63 2.01
CA SER A 67 -1.81 8.90 2.73
C SER A 67 -1.56 10.07 1.77
N GLN A 68 -0.76 9.89 0.73
CA GLN A 68 -0.50 10.92 -0.27
C GLN A 68 -1.77 11.31 -1.04
N VAL A 69 -2.49 10.33 -1.58
CA VAL A 69 -3.74 10.59 -2.30
C VAL A 69 -4.74 11.30 -1.38
N THR A 70 -4.88 10.82 -0.14
CA THR A 70 -5.79 11.43 0.84
C THR A 70 -5.41 12.88 1.15
N ALA A 71 -4.12 13.16 1.37
CA ALA A 71 -3.64 14.52 1.63
C ALA A 71 -3.96 15.47 0.47
N GLN A 72 -3.77 15.02 -0.77
CA GLN A 72 -4.10 15.82 -1.95
C GLN A 72 -5.61 16.10 -2.04
N LEU A 73 -6.46 15.09 -1.79
CA LEU A 73 -7.91 15.26 -1.81
C LEU A 73 -8.37 16.29 -0.76
N VAL A 74 -7.87 16.17 0.47
CA VAL A 74 -8.20 17.11 1.55
C VAL A 74 -7.67 18.52 1.26
N ALA A 75 -6.46 18.66 0.72
CA ALA A 75 -5.91 19.97 0.35
C ALA A 75 -6.79 20.66 -0.71
N ASN A 76 -7.22 19.91 -1.73
CA ASN A 76 -8.12 20.41 -2.76
C ASN A 76 -9.47 20.88 -2.16
N ASP A 77 -10.06 20.10 -1.26
CA ASP A 77 -11.33 20.45 -0.59
C ASP A 77 -11.22 21.73 0.25
N LEU A 78 -10.02 22.04 0.77
CA LEU A 78 -9.74 23.25 1.55
C LEU A 78 -9.27 24.43 0.69
N GLY A 79 -9.14 24.28 -0.63
CA GLY A 79 -8.61 25.30 -1.52
C GLY A 79 -7.11 25.57 -1.32
N ILE A 80 -6.37 24.61 -0.75
CA ILE A 80 -4.92 24.68 -0.54
C ILE A 80 -4.22 24.03 -1.73
N THR A 81 -3.30 24.76 -2.37
CA THR A 81 -2.42 24.17 -3.38
C THR A 81 -1.27 23.42 -2.71
N LEU A 82 -1.38 22.09 -2.69
CA LEU A 82 -0.30 21.20 -2.24
C LEU A 82 0.61 20.86 -3.43
N HIS A 83 1.87 21.27 -3.38
CA HIS A 83 2.85 21.00 -4.45
C HIS A 83 3.53 19.64 -4.28
N SER A 84 4.47 19.54 -3.35
CA SER A 84 5.22 18.32 -3.06
C SER A 84 5.30 18.10 -1.56
N PHE A 85 5.26 16.84 -1.16
CA PHE A 85 5.41 16.42 0.22
C PHE A 85 5.96 14.99 0.25
N GLU A 86 6.77 14.72 1.26
CA GLU A 86 7.55 13.51 1.37
C GLU A 86 7.19 12.75 2.65
N PHE A 87 7.29 11.42 2.59
CA PHE A 87 7.15 10.55 3.75
C PHE A 87 8.48 9.86 4.01
N ASP A 88 8.95 9.95 5.25
CA ASP A 88 9.99 9.07 5.78
C ASP A 88 9.32 8.11 6.76
N ILE A 89 9.27 6.82 6.40
CA ILE A 89 8.65 5.78 7.22
C ILE A 89 9.67 4.70 7.55
N LYS A 90 9.74 4.39 8.85
CA LYS A 90 10.53 3.28 9.37
C LYS A 90 9.61 2.29 10.06
N ALA A 91 9.75 1.02 9.72
CA ALA A 91 9.13 -0.09 10.42
C ALA A 91 10.20 -1.09 10.86
N ASN A 92 10.06 -1.62 12.06
CA ASN A 92 10.87 -2.73 12.55
C ASN A 92 9.97 -3.96 12.59
N LEU A 93 10.45 -5.06 12.01
CA LEU A 93 9.81 -6.36 12.09
C LEU A 93 10.79 -7.32 12.74
N ASP A 94 10.46 -7.79 13.93
CA ASP A 94 11.24 -8.80 14.63
C ASP A 94 11.11 -10.14 13.90
N ASN A 95 12.22 -10.86 13.74
CA ASN A 95 12.19 -12.22 13.21
C ASN A 95 12.07 -13.23 14.37
N LEU A 96 11.60 -14.44 14.08
CA LEU A 96 11.40 -15.46 15.11
C LEU A 96 12.72 -15.93 15.79
N THR A 97 13.88 -15.53 15.25
CA THR A 97 15.21 -15.83 15.81
C THR A 97 15.79 -14.69 16.66
N SER A 98 15.12 -13.54 16.77
CA SER A 98 15.58 -12.41 17.60
C SER A 98 15.20 -12.51 19.07
N LYS A 99 14.40 -13.52 19.45
CA LYS A 99 14.11 -13.82 20.85
C LYS A 99 15.09 -14.91 21.35
N PRO A 100 15.83 -14.68 22.45
CA PRO A 100 16.67 -15.73 23.04
C PRO A 100 15.84 -16.91 23.55
#